data_AF-A0A3M1LV63-F1
#
_entry.id   AF-A0A3M1LV63-F1
#
_cell.length_a   1.000
_cell.length_b   1.000
_cell.length_c   1.000
_cell.angle_alpha   90.00
_cell.angle_beta   90.00
_cell.angle_gamma   90.00
#
_symmetry.space_group_name_H-M   'P 1'
#
loop_
_entity.id
_entity.type
_entity.pdbx_description
1 polymer ?
#
loop_
_entity_poly.entity_id
_entity_poly.type
_entity_poly.pdbx_seq_one_letter_code
_entity_poly.pdbx_strand_id
1 'polypeptide(L)'
;MAAVLFLLTLATPIAVWQLGTSDPFRFWLNEDTTVPLRVWYRGVRAAVVKENSQSIRIRGTPRVVLAEPSHTQFRMAMVLSGSGALEGIRIRMRTTEHNLSTNGDGGITLILDRTGTRIGDGSTLLVQTDTIRYEPSRSLRIAVEHEGKETRIAIGCSVFGPFRSRHPATSQTIIEPLGSADALVLISDIVAEGVSP
;
A
#
# COMPACT_ATOMS: atom_id res chain seq x y z
N MET A 1 -50.27 -0.55 48.18
CA MET A 1 -49.75 0.52 47.29
C MET A 1 -48.46 0.03 46.66
N ALA A 2 -48.57 -0.60 45.49
CA ALA A 2 -47.44 -1.07 44.70
C ALA A 2 -47.51 -0.30 43.38
N ALA A 3 -46.64 0.68 43.22
CA ALA A 3 -46.56 1.47 42.00
C ALA A 3 -45.09 1.69 41.62
N VAL A 4 -44.67 0.88 40.66
CA VAL A 4 -43.81 1.27 39.53
C VAL A 4 -42.38 1.72 39.89
N LEU A 5 -41.53 0.74 40.18
CA LEU A 5 -40.12 0.79 39.78
C LEU A 5 -40.00 -0.01 38.48
N PHE A 6 -40.36 0.61 37.35
CA PHE A 6 -40.17 -0.01 36.03
C PHE A 6 -38.68 0.08 35.70
N LEU A 7 -38.00 -1.04 35.95
CA LEU A 7 -36.65 -1.33 35.50
C LEU A 7 -36.47 -0.93 34.03
N LEU A 8 -35.65 0.10 33.81
CA LEU A 8 -34.96 0.37 32.56
C LEU A 8 -33.94 -0.76 32.32
N THR A 9 -34.41 -1.90 31.84
CA THR A 9 -33.56 -2.95 31.27
C THR A 9 -34.14 -3.41 29.94
N LEU A 10 -34.27 -2.48 29.00
CA LEU A 10 -34.14 -2.81 27.59
C LEU A 10 -32.64 -3.03 27.35
N ALA A 11 -32.19 -4.25 27.68
CA ALA A 11 -30.93 -4.79 27.19
C ALA A 11 -31.06 -4.89 25.67
N THR A 12 -30.66 -3.83 24.97
CA THR A 12 -30.25 -3.96 23.58
C THR A 12 -29.10 -4.96 23.58
N PRO A 13 -29.17 -6.07 22.83
CA PRO A 13 -27.98 -6.83 22.52
C PRO A 13 -27.15 -5.92 21.63
N ILE A 14 -26.28 -5.12 22.24
CA ILE A 14 -25.21 -4.45 21.54
C ILE A 14 -24.34 -5.60 21.03
N ALA A 15 -24.59 -5.97 19.78
CA ALA A 15 -23.72 -6.82 19.01
C ALA A 15 -22.35 -6.15 18.98
N VAL A 16 -21.48 -6.57 19.89
CA VAL A 16 -20.05 -6.27 19.85
C VAL A 16 -19.46 -7.12 18.73
N TRP A 17 -19.77 -6.77 17.49
CA TRP A 17 -19.11 -7.28 16.31
C TRP A 17 -18.63 -6.08 15.51
N GLN A 18 -17.30 -5.95 15.44
CA GLN A 18 -16.57 -4.95 14.66
C GLN A 18 -16.61 -3.50 15.17
N LEU A 19 -16.03 -3.26 16.34
CA LEU A 19 -15.27 -2.01 16.56
C LEU A 19 -13.92 -2.12 15.81
N GLY A 20 -13.99 -2.27 14.49
CA GLY A 20 -12.87 -2.07 13.59
C GLY A 20 -12.72 -0.57 13.37
N THR A 21 -11.54 -0.04 13.69
CA THR A 21 -11.07 1.35 13.47
C THR A 21 -12.09 2.30 12.82
N SER A 22 -12.60 3.25 13.60
CA SER A 22 -13.64 4.25 13.24
C SER A 22 -13.33 5.19 12.06
N ASP A 23 -12.23 4.96 11.34
CA ASP A 23 -11.85 5.71 10.16
C ASP A 23 -12.00 4.80 8.93
N PRO A 24 -13.01 5.01 8.06
CA PRO A 24 -13.20 4.17 6.87
C PRO A 24 -12.06 4.30 5.85
N PHE A 25 -11.17 5.26 6.05
CA PHE A 25 -9.96 5.42 5.29
C PHE A 25 -8.79 4.60 5.84
N ARG A 26 -9.00 3.80 6.89
CA ARG A 26 -7.97 2.99 7.55
C ARG A 26 -8.48 1.57 7.84
N PHE A 27 -7.69 0.57 7.52
CA PHE A 27 -7.99 -0.83 7.85
C PHE A 27 -6.72 -1.67 7.90
N TRP A 28 -6.81 -2.87 8.46
CA TRP A 28 -5.70 -3.83 8.51
C TRP A 28 -5.81 -4.89 7.40
N LEU A 29 -4.66 -5.34 6.91
CA LEU A 29 -4.48 -6.51 6.03
C LEU A 29 -3.51 -7.48 6.70
N ASN A 30 -3.58 -8.74 6.27
CA ASN A 30 -2.63 -9.80 6.62
C ASN A 30 -2.47 -10.02 8.13
N GLU A 31 -3.58 -9.98 8.86
CA GLU A 31 -3.61 -10.23 10.31
C GLU A 31 -3.06 -11.62 10.68
N ASP A 32 -3.03 -12.56 9.72
CA ASP A 32 -2.51 -13.93 9.89
C ASP A 32 -1.03 -14.11 9.50
N THR A 33 -0.32 -13.02 9.16
CA THR A 33 1.11 -13.07 8.78
C THR A 33 2.02 -12.58 9.91
N THR A 34 3.34 -12.65 9.72
CA THR A 34 4.30 -12.22 10.75
C THR A 34 4.21 -10.73 11.05
N VAL A 35 3.74 -9.91 10.11
CA VAL A 35 3.49 -8.48 10.33
C VAL A 35 2.19 -7.99 9.67
N PRO A 36 1.22 -7.48 10.46
CA PRO A 36 0.00 -6.92 9.89
C PRO A 36 0.28 -5.58 9.21
N LEU A 37 -0.34 -5.36 8.05
CA LEU A 37 -0.20 -4.10 7.32
C LEU A 37 -1.38 -3.18 7.63
N ARG A 38 -1.10 -1.98 8.11
CA ARG A 38 -2.08 -0.91 8.18
C ARG A 38 -2.16 -0.22 6.83
N VAL A 39 -3.34 -0.23 6.23
CA VAL A 39 -3.64 0.46 4.99
C VAL A 39 -4.39 1.73 5.31
N TRP A 40 -4.00 2.84 4.68
CA TRP A 40 -4.81 4.04 4.66
C TRP A 40 -4.68 4.85 3.38
N TYR A 41 -5.62 5.77 3.17
CA TYR A 41 -5.60 6.68 2.03
C TYR A 41 -6.31 7.98 2.36
N ARG A 42 -6.07 9.04 1.58
CA ARG A 42 -6.86 10.27 1.63
C ARG A 42 -7.68 10.39 0.36
N GLY A 43 -8.94 10.81 0.48
CA GLY A 43 -9.81 11.08 -0.67
C GLY A 43 -11.26 10.63 -0.46
N VAL A 44 -11.87 10.10 -1.52
CA VAL A 44 -13.26 9.64 -1.50
C VAL A 44 -13.32 8.22 -0.94
N ARG A 45 -14.23 7.94 0.00
CA ARG A 45 -14.36 6.65 0.73
C ARG A 45 -14.52 5.40 -0.17
N ALA A 46 -14.94 5.57 -1.43
CA ALA A 46 -15.06 4.47 -2.39
C ALA A 46 -13.78 4.21 -3.20
N ALA A 47 -12.72 5.01 -2.99
CA ALA A 47 -11.51 4.95 -3.79
C ALA A 47 -10.61 3.76 -3.41
N VAL A 48 -10.70 3.25 -2.18
CA VAL A 48 -9.98 2.04 -1.77
C VAL A 48 -10.90 1.12 -0.97
N VAL A 49 -10.98 -0.13 -1.39
CA VAL A 49 -11.83 -1.16 -0.77
C VAL A 49 -10.98 -2.38 -0.43
N LYS A 50 -11.08 -2.86 0.81
CA LYS A 50 -10.56 -4.17 1.22
C LYS A 50 -11.43 -5.26 0.60
N GLU A 51 -10.89 -6.07 -0.31
CA GLU A 51 -11.64 -7.18 -0.91
C GLU A 51 -11.62 -8.43 -0.02
N ASN A 52 -10.47 -8.73 0.57
CA ASN A 52 -10.28 -9.80 1.55
C ASN A 52 -9.08 -9.47 2.46
N SER A 53 -8.57 -10.44 3.23
CA SER A 53 -7.45 -10.23 4.15
C SER A 53 -6.14 -9.87 3.46
N GLN A 54 -5.96 -10.16 2.17
CA GLN A 54 -4.69 -9.98 1.44
C GLN A 54 -4.82 -9.17 0.14
N SER A 55 -5.95 -8.49 -0.06
CA SER A 55 -6.18 -7.76 -1.30
C SER A 55 -6.98 -6.48 -1.12
N ILE A 56 -6.65 -5.51 -1.96
CA ILE A 56 -7.31 -4.21 -2.05
C ILE A 56 -7.61 -3.86 -3.49
N ARG A 57 -8.75 -3.21 -3.67
CA ARG A 57 -9.13 -2.56 -4.92
C ARG A 57 -8.97 -1.06 -4.78
N ILE A 58 -8.32 -0.43 -5.74
CA ILE A 58 -8.11 1.00 -5.81
C ILE A 58 -8.82 1.53 -7.07
N ARG A 59 -9.62 2.58 -6.93
CA ARG A 59 -10.30 3.28 -8.04
C ARG A 59 -9.87 4.74 -8.10
N GLY A 60 -9.57 5.22 -9.31
CA GLY A 60 -9.02 6.53 -9.59
C GLY A 60 -7.54 6.59 -9.24
N THR A 61 -7.09 7.78 -8.83
CA THR A 61 -5.67 8.07 -8.52
C THR A 61 -5.42 8.46 -7.05
N PRO A 62 -5.98 7.76 -6.04
CA PRO A 62 -5.69 8.08 -4.65
C PRO A 62 -4.26 7.66 -4.30
N ARG A 63 -3.69 8.31 -3.29
CA ARG A 63 -2.47 7.83 -2.63
C ARG A 63 -2.87 6.84 -1.56
N VAL A 64 -2.40 5.60 -1.69
CA VAL A 64 -2.64 4.52 -0.72
C VAL A 64 -1.34 4.22 -0.01
N VAL A 65 -1.36 4.20 1.31
CA VAL A 65 -0.21 3.91 2.14
C VAL A 65 -0.42 2.54 2.78
N LEU A 66 0.56 1.66 2.60
CA LEU A 66 0.67 0.39 3.29
C LEU A 66 1.83 0.53 4.27
N ALA A 67 1.58 0.33 5.56
CA ALA A 67 2.65 0.43 6.54
C ALA A 67 2.53 -0.56 7.69
N GLU A 68 3.70 -0.96 8.19
CA GLU A 68 3.86 -1.73 9.41
C GLU A 68 4.46 -0.78 10.47
N PRO A 69 3.75 -0.39 11.53
CA PRO A 69 4.24 0.67 12.42
C PRO A 69 5.51 0.34 13.22
N SER A 70 5.86 -0.93 13.37
CA SER A 70 6.87 -1.46 14.29
C SER A 70 8.20 -1.82 13.61
N HIS A 71 8.23 -1.98 12.28
CA HIS A 71 9.34 -2.52 11.51
C HIS A 71 9.69 -1.56 10.38
N THR A 72 10.93 -1.07 10.39
CA THR A 72 11.47 -0.29 9.27
C THR A 72 12.24 -1.15 8.27
N GLN A 73 12.53 -2.40 8.65
CA GLN A 73 13.11 -3.44 7.80
C GLN A 73 12.07 -4.52 7.57
N PHE A 74 11.55 -4.58 6.36
CA PHE A 74 10.52 -5.55 6.00
C PHE A 74 10.66 -5.96 4.54
N ARG A 75 10.12 -7.13 4.25
CA ARG A 75 9.90 -7.64 2.89
C ARG A 75 8.42 -7.56 2.61
N MET A 76 8.06 -7.13 1.41
CA MET A 76 6.68 -7.13 0.96
C MET A 76 6.60 -7.64 -0.46
N ALA A 77 5.65 -8.52 -0.73
CA ALA A 77 5.31 -8.97 -2.07
C ALA A 77 3.83 -8.72 -2.34
N MET A 78 3.50 -8.43 -3.59
CA MET A 78 2.13 -8.21 -4.04
C MET A 78 2.00 -8.57 -5.52
N VAL A 79 0.79 -8.86 -5.96
CA VAL A 79 0.43 -9.01 -7.36
C VAL A 79 -0.44 -7.83 -7.77
N LEU A 80 -0.07 -7.18 -8.87
CA LEU A 80 -0.77 -6.04 -9.42
C LEU A 80 -1.47 -6.43 -10.72
N SER A 81 -2.75 -6.06 -10.85
CA SER A 81 -3.49 -6.12 -12.11
C SER A 81 -4.32 -4.84 -12.25
N GLY A 82 -4.44 -4.31 -13.46
CA GLY A 82 -5.08 -3.02 -13.70
C GLY A 82 -6.03 -3.02 -14.90
N SER A 83 -6.93 -2.04 -14.92
CA SER A 83 -7.85 -1.84 -16.04
C SER A 83 -7.16 -1.16 -17.24
N GLY A 84 -7.86 -1.13 -18.39
CA GLY A 84 -7.42 -0.39 -19.57
C GLY A 84 -7.35 1.13 -19.38
N ALA A 85 -7.98 1.69 -18.34
CA ALA A 85 -7.91 3.11 -18.00
C ALA A 85 -6.72 3.48 -17.10
N LEU A 86 -6.02 2.46 -16.57
CA LEU A 86 -4.77 2.63 -15.83
C LEU A 86 -3.62 2.81 -16.83
N GLU A 87 -2.74 3.76 -16.57
CA GLU A 87 -1.54 4.04 -17.37
C GLU A 87 -0.28 3.46 -16.72
N GLY A 88 -0.33 3.19 -15.43
CA GLY A 88 0.77 2.62 -14.68
C GLY A 88 0.55 2.73 -13.18
N ILE A 89 1.61 2.44 -12.43
CA ILE A 89 1.65 2.63 -10.99
C ILE A 89 2.96 3.31 -10.58
N ARG A 90 2.88 4.14 -9.55
CA ARG A 90 4.03 4.66 -8.84
C ARG A 90 4.04 4.08 -7.44
N ILE A 91 5.17 3.50 -7.06
CA ILE A 91 5.42 2.97 -5.71
C ILE A 91 6.57 3.75 -5.11
N ARG A 92 6.34 4.37 -3.95
CA ARG A 92 7.33 5.16 -3.22
C ARG A 92 7.66 4.49 -1.90
N MET A 93 8.94 4.43 -1.61
CA MET A 93 9.53 3.76 -0.45
C MET A 93 10.57 4.68 0.18
N ARG A 94 10.99 4.40 1.41
CA ARG A 94 11.96 5.24 2.15
C ARG A 94 11.51 6.70 2.28
N THR A 95 10.20 6.92 2.24
CA THR A 95 9.55 8.21 2.51
C THR A 95 8.29 7.98 3.34
N THR A 96 7.65 9.05 3.78
CA THR A 96 6.35 9.02 4.46
C THR A 96 5.35 9.89 3.70
N GLU A 97 4.06 9.65 3.90
CA GLU A 97 3.01 10.50 3.36
C GLU A 97 3.24 11.97 3.73
N HIS A 98 3.68 12.24 4.96
CA HIS A 98 4.00 13.58 5.44
C HIS A 98 5.18 14.20 4.70
N ASN A 99 6.30 13.48 4.54
CA ASN A 99 7.46 13.98 3.81
C ASN A 99 7.12 14.27 2.34
N LEU A 100 6.32 13.40 1.72
CA LEU A 100 5.86 13.59 0.35
C LEU A 100 4.96 14.82 0.22
N SER A 101 4.05 15.06 1.17
CA SER A 101 3.14 16.22 1.13
C SER A 101 3.83 17.54 1.46
N THR A 102 4.80 17.52 2.38
CA THR A 102 5.40 18.74 2.94
C THR A 102 6.67 19.14 2.18
N ASN A 103 7.52 18.17 1.84
CA ASN A 103 8.86 18.41 1.29
C ASN A 103 8.99 17.98 -0.19
N GLY A 104 7.97 17.31 -0.75
CA GLY A 104 8.07 16.71 -2.08
C GLY A 104 9.07 15.57 -2.18
N ASP A 105 9.59 15.08 -1.04
CA ASP A 105 10.59 14.05 -0.99
C ASP A 105 9.97 12.66 -1.22
N GLY A 106 10.25 12.09 -2.38
CA GLY A 106 9.72 10.81 -2.82
C GLY A 106 10.49 9.58 -2.35
N GLY A 107 11.68 9.74 -1.75
CA GLY A 107 12.60 8.64 -1.47
C GLY A 107 12.87 7.77 -2.72
N ILE A 108 12.97 6.45 -2.52
CA ILE A 108 13.08 5.51 -3.65
C ILE A 108 11.72 5.38 -4.32
N THR A 109 11.67 5.76 -5.60
CA THR A 109 10.45 5.76 -6.40
C THR A 109 10.59 4.79 -7.56
N LEU A 110 9.72 3.78 -7.59
CA LEU A 110 9.45 2.92 -8.75
C LEU A 110 8.28 3.52 -9.53
N ILE A 111 8.46 3.74 -10.83
CA ILE A 111 7.38 4.00 -11.78
C ILE A 111 7.35 2.84 -12.76
N LEU A 112 6.22 2.16 -12.85
CA LEU A 112 5.94 1.13 -13.84
C LEU A 112 4.74 1.60 -14.66
N ASP A 113 4.96 2.01 -15.89
CA ASP A 113 3.92 2.51 -16.78
C ASP A 113 3.99 1.81 -18.15
N ARG A 114 3.15 2.23 -19.10
CA ARG A 114 3.12 1.64 -20.46
C ARG A 114 4.40 1.84 -21.26
N THR A 115 5.22 2.82 -20.88
CA THR A 115 6.49 3.12 -21.55
C THR A 115 7.65 2.31 -20.98
N GLY A 116 7.54 1.84 -19.74
CA GLY A 116 8.56 1.02 -19.10
C GLY A 116 8.59 1.15 -17.58
N THR A 117 9.72 0.71 -17.04
CA THR A 117 10.08 0.79 -15.63
C THR A 117 11.15 1.84 -15.42
N ARG A 118 10.96 2.70 -14.43
CA ARG A 118 11.95 3.67 -13.95
C ARG A 118 12.07 3.55 -12.44
N ILE A 119 13.30 3.47 -11.93
CA ILE A 119 13.58 3.50 -10.50
C ILE A 119 14.53 4.66 -10.23
N GLY A 120 14.20 5.51 -9.28
CA GLY A 120 15.03 6.65 -8.88
C GLY A 120 15.04 6.87 -7.37
N ASP A 121 16.00 7.66 -6.90
CA ASP A 121 16.08 8.16 -5.53
C ASP A 121 16.13 9.69 -5.58
N GLY A 122 15.01 10.34 -5.22
CA GLY A 122 14.81 11.76 -5.44
C GLY A 122 14.94 12.15 -6.93
N SER A 123 15.93 12.99 -7.25
CA SER A 123 16.25 13.41 -8.63
C SER A 123 17.18 12.45 -9.38
N THR A 124 17.74 11.45 -8.71
CA THR A 124 18.72 10.53 -9.30
C THR A 124 18.00 9.36 -9.96
N LEU A 125 18.21 9.15 -11.27
CA LEU A 125 17.77 7.94 -11.96
C LEU A 125 18.73 6.79 -11.66
N LEU A 126 18.20 5.67 -11.17
CA LEU A 126 18.97 4.47 -10.83
C LEU A 126 18.83 3.38 -11.88
N VAL A 127 17.61 3.19 -12.41
CA VAL A 127 17.29 2.19 -13.44
C VAL A 127 16.26 2.75 -14.41
N GLN A 128 16.42 2.44 -15.69
CA GLN A 128 15.41 2.63 -16.72
C GLN A 128 15.44 1.44 -17.69
N THR A 129 14.26 0.89 -17.99
CA THR A 129 14.09 -0.17 -19.01
C THR A 129 12.68 -0.08 -19.59
N ASP A 130 12.54 -0.38 -20.88
CA ASP A 130 11.27 -0.49 -21.60
C ASP A 130 10.77 -1.94 -21.72
N THR A 131 11.62 -2.92 -21.38
CA THR A 131 11.30 -4.36 -21.41
C THR A 131 10.26 -4.76 -20.39
N ILE A 132 10.29 -4.14 -19.20
CA ILE A 132 9.32 -4.37 -18.13
C ILE A 132 8.42 -3.16 -18.07
N ARG A 133 7.15 -3.36 -18.41
CA ARG A 133 6.14 -2.30 -18.51
C ARG A 133 4.81 -2.77 -17.98
N TYR A 134 3.96 -1.82 -17.62
CA TYR A 134 2.59 -2.10 -17.28
C TYR A 134 1.81 -2.52 -18.53
N GLU A 135 1.08 -3.63 -18.43
CA GLU A 135 0.16 -4.11 -19.46
C GLU A 135 -1.24 -4.28 -18.85
N PRO A 136 -2.29 -3.66 -19.43
CA PRO A 136 -3.65 -3.81 -18.94
C PRO A 136 -4.09 -5.26 -18.82
N SER A 137 -4.82 -5.57 -17.76
CA SER A 137 -5.37 -6.90 -17.45
C SER A 137 -4.34 -8.01 -17.28
N ARG A 138 -3.03 -7.70 -17.33
CA ARG A 138 -1.96 -8.64 -17.05
C ARG A 138 -1.52 -8.49 -15.60
N SER A 139 -1.52 -9.61 -14.87
CA SER A 139 -1.00 -9.67 -13.52
C SER A 139 0.53 -9.61 -13.52
N LEU A 140 1.10 -8.79 -12.63
CA LEU A 140 2.54 -8.67 -12.45
C LEU A 140 2.88 -8.71 -10.96
N ARG A 141 3.80 -9.59 -10.59
CA ARG A 141 4.33 -9.67 -9.22
C ARG A 141 5.35 -8.57 -9.00
N ILE A 142 5.21 -7.85 -7.89
CA ILE A 142 6.18 -6.87 -7.41
C ILE A 142 6.58 -7.28 -5.99
N ALA A 143 7.87 -7.29 -5.70
CA ALA A 143 8.37 -7.45 -4.34
C ALA A 143 9.39 -6.36 -4.01
N VAL A 144 9.39 -5.96 -2.76
CA VAL A 144 10.28 -4.94 -2.19
C VAL A 144 10.90 -5.54 -0.93
N GLU A 145 12.21 -5.37 -0.79
CA GLU A 145 12.94 -5.71 0.42
C GLU A 145 13.66 -4.48 0.93
N HIS A 146 13.52 -4.21 2.23
CA HIS A 146 14.27 -3.20 2.95
C HIS A 146 15.14 -3.86 4.02
N GLU A 147 16.45 -3.76 3.86
CA GLU A 147 17.45 -4.28 4.79
C GLU A 147 18.41 -3.15 5.17
N GLY A 148 18.38 -2.71 6.43
CA GLY A 148 19.11 -1.51 6.86
C GLY A 148 18.84 -0.29 5.95
N LYS A 149 19.87 0.17 5.22
CA LYS A 149 19.79 1.29 4.25
C LYS A 149 19.62 0.85 2.79
N GLU A 150 19.56 -0.46 2.55
CA GLU A 150 19.49 -1.05 1.22
C GLU A 150 18.05 -1.37 0.84
N THR A 151 17.76 -1.23 -0.45
CA THR A 151 16.45 -1.59 -1.02
C THR A 151 16.66 -2.43 -2.26
N ARG A 152 15.99 -3.58 -2.31
CA ARG A 152 15.90 -4.41 -3.53
C ARG A 152 14.45 -4.41 -4.00
N ILE A 153 14.27 -4.37 -5.32
CA ILE A 153 12.95 -4.35 -5.96
C ILE A 153 12.93 -5.45 -6.99
N ALA A 154 11.99 -6.39 -6.89
CA ALA A 154 11.75 -7.40 -7.91
C ALA A 154 10.45 -7.10 -8.66
N ILE A 155 10.48 -7.22 -9.98
CA ILE A 155 9.32 -7.07 -10.85
C ILE A 155 9.28 -8.26 -11.82
N GLY A 156 8.26 -9.11 -11.68
CA GLY A 156 8.22 -10.40 -12.36
C GLY A 156 9.43 -11.25 -11.99
N CYS A 157 10.25 -11.62 -12.99
CA CYS A 157 11.47 -12.41 -12.82
C CYS A 157 12.74 -11.56 -12.71
N SER A 158 12.63 -10.23 -12.76
CA SER A 158 13.77 -9.32 -12.75
C SER A 158 13.97 -8.70 -11.38
N VAL A 159 15.23 -8.60 -10.95
CA VAL A 159 15.62 -8.02 -9.65
C VAL A 159 16.49 -6.80 -9.91
N PHE A 160 16.20 -5.72 -9.18
CA PHE A 160 16.86 -4.43 -9.26
C PHE A 160 17.44 -4.05 -7.88
N GLY A 161 18.66 -3.53 -7.88
CA GLY A 161 19.39 -3.16 -6.67
C GLY A 161 20.41 -4.23 -6.24
N PRO A 162 20.93 -4.16 -4.99
CA PRO A 162 20.50 -3.24 -3.93
C PRO A 162 20.80 -1.77 -4.24
N PHE A 163 19.85 -0.90 -3.91
CA PHE A 163 20.02 0.54 -3.92
C PHE A 163 20.24 1.04 -2.50
N ARG A 164 21.31 1.82 -2.28
CA ARG A 164 21.57 2.45 -0.99
C ARG A 164 20.95 3.84 -0.98
N SER A 165 19.94 4.02 -0.15
CA SER A 165 19.27 5.32 -0.03
C SER A 165 19.93 6.19 1.05
N ARG A 166 19.93 7.51 0.82
CA ARG A 166 20.26 8.50 1.86
C ARG A 166 19.07 8.81 2.76
N HIS A 167 17.86 8.41 2.35
CA HIS A 167 16.63 8.66 3.09
C HIS A 167 16.52 7.70 4.29
N PRO A 168 15.87 8.12 5.39
CA PRO A 168 15.69 7.27 6.55
C PRO A 168 14.90 6.02 6.19
N ALA A 169 15.11 4.94 6.94
CA ALA A 169 14.22 3.79 6.86
C ALA A 169 12.82 4.23 7.32
N THR A 170 11.83 3.95 6.48
CA THR A 170 10.43 4.18 6.80
C THR A 170 9.70 2.88 6.63
N SER A 171 8.65 2.71 7.40
CA SER A 171 7.80 1.53 7.31
C SER A 171 6.65 1.68 6.31
N GLN A 172 6.69 2.72 5.47
CA GLN A 172 5.63 3.03 4.53
C GLN A 172 6.03 2.65 3.11
N THR A 173 5.15 1.92 2.43
CA THR A 173 5.11 1.84 0.97
C THR A 173 3.88 2.58 0.49
N ILE A 174 4.09 3.62 -0.31
CA ILE A 174 3.02 4.47 -0.84
C ILE A 174 2.79 4.10 -2.30
N ILE A 175 1.55 3.77 -2.63
CA ILE A 175 1.12 3.33 -3.94
C ILE A 175 0.20 4.39 -4.55
N GLU A 176 0.52 4.83 -5.77
CA GLU A 176 -0.24 5.82 -6.53
C GLU A 176 -0.56 5.26 -7.93
N PRO A 177 -1.83 4.97 -8.24
CA PRO A 177 -2.24 4.67 -9.62
C PRO A 177 -1.98 5.88 -10.52
N LEU A 178 -1.53 5.62 -11.75
CA LEU A 178 -1.34 6.63 -12.80
C LEU A 178 -2.44 6.49 -13.86
N GLY A 179 -2.96 7.61 -14.34
CA GLY A 179 -4.00 7.66 -15.37
C GLY A 179 -5.18 8.54 -14.97
N SER A 180 -6.39 8.07 -15.28
CA SER A 180 -7.62 8.83 -15.09
C SER A 180 -8.40 8.45 -13.82
N ALA A 181 -9.49 9.17 -13.53
CA ALA A 181 -10.40 8.85 -12.44
C ALA A 181 -11.09 7.47 -12.58
N ASP A 182 -11.12 6.90 -13.79
CA ASP A 182 -11.67 5.57 -14.07
C ASP A 182 -10.63 4.46 -14.01
N ALA A 183 -9.37 4.79 -13.69
CA ALA A 183 -8.34 3.79 -13.43
C ALA A 183 -8.78 2.85 -12.30
N LEU A 184 -8.53 1.56 -12.49
CA LEU A 184 -8.80 0.55 -11.47
C LEU A 184 -7.55 -0.30 -11.32
N VAL A 185 -7.12 -0.51 -10.07
CA VAL A 185 -6.02 -1.39 -9.70
C VAL A 185 -6.54 -2.41 -8.70
N LEU A 186 -6.29 -3.68 -8.97
CA LEU A 186 -6.37 -4.74 -7.99
C LEU A 186 -4.94 -5.05 -7.53
N ILE A 187 -4.73 -4.98 -6.23
CA ILE A 187 -3.51 -5.47 -5.59
C ILE A 187 -3.91 -6.67 -4.75
N SER A 188 -3.45 -7.85 -5.14
CA SER A 188 -3.74 -9.14 -4.50
C SER A 188 -2.48 -9.79 -3.95
N ASP A 189 -2.66 -10.88 -3.21
CA ASP A 189 -1.58 -11.70 -2.65
C ASP A 189 -0.54 -10.85 -1.91
N ILE A 190 -1.02 -9.80 -1.23
CA ILE A 190 -0.18 -8.92 -0.45
C ILE A 190 0.33 -9.75 0.72
N VAL A 191 1.64 -9.83 0.87
CA VAL A 191 2.31 -10.49 2.00
C VAL A 191 3.41 -9.58 2.48
N ALA A 192 3.54 -9.42 3.80
CA ALA A 192 4.64 -8.70 4.40
C ALA A 192 5.29 -9.54 5.51
N GLU A 193 6.59 -9.38 5.67
CA GLU A 193 7.41 -10.04 6.68
C GLU A 193 8.35 -8.99 7.31
N GLY A 194 8.33 -8.89 8.64
CA GLY A 194 9.32 -8.10 9.39
C GLY A 194 10.65 -8.84 9.45
N VAL A 195 11.75 -8.17 9.08
CA VAL A 195 13.09 -8.76 9.12
C VAL A 195 13.79 -8.49 10.47
N SER A 196 13.54 -7.30 11.04
CA SER A 196 13.98 -6.94 12.40
C SER A 196 12.96 -5.98 13.02
N PRO A 197 12.56 -6.19 14.28
CA PRO A 197 11.87 -5.17 15.06
C PRO A 197 12.74 -3.93 15.26
#